data_AF-A0A2S6QLE2-F1
#
_entry.id   AF-A0A2S6QLE2-F1
#
_cell.length_a   1.000
_cell.length_b   1.000
_cell.length_c   1.000
_cell.angle_alpha   90.00
_cell.angle_beta   90.00
_cell.angle_gamma   90.00
#
_symmetry.space_group_name_H-M   'P 1'
#
loop_
_entity.id
_entity.type
_entity.pdbx_description
1 polymer ?
#
loop_
_entity_poly.entity_id
_entity_poly.type
_entity_poly.pdbx_seq_one_letter_code
_entity_poly.pdbx_strand_id
1 'polypeptide(L)'
;MKKIRWLISLPVALILVVFAINNRNLVDVSLWPFDLVGRAPVFLIVFLGLLVGFFIGAFIVWSSRPFKRRPDKVGKKHFSKEKSLSRRSNKSLDKKEEIVTKSHDLQI
;
A
#
# COMPACT_ATOMS: atom_id res chain seq x y z
N MET A 1 1.24 7.47 -4.14
CA MET A 1 0.08 6.69 -4.62
C MET A 1 -1.09 6.74 -3.62
N LYS A 2 -1.61 7.92 -3.23
CA LYS A 2 -2.64 8.06 -2.17
C LYS A 2 -3.97 8.69 -2.60
N LYS A 3 -4.12 9.10 -3.87
CA LYS A 3 -5.28 9.88 -4.34
C LYS A 3 -6.40 9.06 -4.97
N ILE A 4 -6.15 7.79 -5.35
CA ILE A 4 -7.16 6.93 -5.99
C ILE A 4 -8.38 6.68 -5.09
N ARG A 5 -8.19 6.65 -3.76
CA ARG A 5 -9.31 6.44 -2.81
C ARG A 5 -10.39 7.51 -2.88
N TRP A 6 -10.03 8.76 -3.20
CA TRP A 6 -11.00 9.86 -3.24
C TRP A 6 -11.81 9.86 -4.53
N LEU A 7 -11.25 9.32 -5.61
CA LEU A 7 -11.90 9.24 -6.91
C LEU A 7 -13.12 8.29 -6.92
N ILE A 8 -13.15 7.31 -6.01
CA ILE A 8 -14.25 6.33 -5.89
C ILE A 8 -15.29 6.80 -4.86
N SER A 9 -14.87 7.43 -3.77
CA SER A 9 -15.80 7.86 -2.71
C SER A 9 -16.77 8.94 -3.17
N LEU A 10 -16.30 9.87 -4.00
CA LEU A 10 -17.09 11.01 -4.48
C LEU A 10 -18.27 10.57 -5.38
N PRO A 11 -18.08 9.78 -6.45
CA PRO A 11 -19.19 9.31 -7.28
C PRO A 11 -20.15 8.40 -6.51
N VAL A 12 -19.65 7.56 -5.60
CA VAL A 12 -20.51 6.74 -4.74
C VAL A 12 -21.42 7.62 -3.88
N ALA A 13 -20.86 8.63 -3.20
CA ALA A 13 -21.65 9.56 -2.41
C ALA A 13 -22.72 10.29 -3.25
N LEU A 14 -22.37 10.71 -4.46
CA LEU A 14 -23.30 11.37 -5.37
C LEU A 14 -24.48 10.45 -5.76
N ILE A 15 -24.22 9.20 -6.13
CA ILE A 15 -25.25 8.21 -6.46
C ILE A 15 -26.20 8.02 -5.28
N LEU A 16 -25.68 7.96 -4.06
CA LEU A 16 -26.49 7.79 -2.85
C LEU A 16 -27.39 8.99 -2.57
N VAL A 17 -26.88 10.20 -2.77
CA VAL A 17 -27.68 11.43 -2.59
C VAL A 17 -28.82 11.47 -3.62
N VAL A 18 -28.54 11.20 -4.89
CA VAL A 18 -29.57 11.19 -5.96
C VAL A 18 -30.60 10.10 -5.71
N PHE A 19 -30.16 8.91 -5.32
CA PHE A 19 -31.05 7.81 -4.92
C PHE A 19 -31.92 8.22 -3.73
N ALA A 20 -31.35 8.86 -2.71
CA ALA A 20 -32.10 9.26 -1.52
C ALA A 20 -33.15 10.33 -1.79
N ILE A 21 -32.86 11.28 -2.68
CA ILE A 21 -33.80 12.33 -3.05
C ILE A 21 -34.99 11.75 -3.83
N ASN A 22 -34.74 10.81 -4.75
CA ASN A 22 -35.81 10.18 -5.55
C ASN A 22 -36.61 9.12 -4.78
N ASN A 23 -35.97 8.41 -3.84
CA ASN A 23 -36.58 7.29 -3.11
C ASN A 23 -37.01 7.69 -1.69
N ARG A 24 -37.71 8.84 -1.57
CA ARG A 24 -38.33 9.32 -0.33
C ARG A 24 -39.66 8.64 0.00
N ASN A 25 -40.16 7.79 -0.90
CA ASN A 25 -41.40 7.07 -0.69
C ASN A 25 -41.32 6.17 0.54
N LEU A 26 -42.37 6.24 1.37
CA LEU A 26 -42.54 5.41 2.54
C LEU A 26 -42.90 3.99 2.07
N VAL A 27 -42.09 3.01 2.46
CA VAL A 27 -42.35 1.59 2.20
C VAL A 27 -42.56 0.89 3.54
N ASP A 28 -43.46 -0.08 3.56
CA ASP A 28 -43.68 -0.93 4.72
C ASP A 28 -42.47 -1.85 4.88
N VAL A 29 -41.75 -1.70 5.99
CA VAL A 29 -40.60 -2.52 6.37
C VAL A 29 -41.04 -3.43 7.49
N SER A 30 -41.10 -4.73 7.20
CA SER A 30 -41.30 -5.78 8.20
C SER A 30 -39.95 -6.31 8.68
N LEU A 31 -39.58 -6.01 9.93
CA LEU A 31 -38.38 -6.58 10.54
C LEU A 31 -38.69 -7.95 11.14
N TRP A 32 -38.49 -8.99 10.33
CA TRP A 32 -38.41 -10.36 10.82
C TRP A 32 -37.06 -10.55 11.55
N PRO A 33 -36.94 -11.21 12.73
CA PRO A 33 -37.89 -12.04 13.49
C PRO A 33 -38.66 -11.30 14.62
N PHE A 34 -38.66 -9.96 14.61
CA PHE A 34 -39.26 -9.14 15.68
C PHE A 34 -40.73 -8.75 15.42
N ASP A 35 -41.29 -9.14 14.26
CA ASP A 35 -42.67 -8.84 13.82
C ASP A 35 -43.03 -7.33 13.83
N LEU A 36 -42.02 -6.48 13.78
CA LEU A 36 -42.19 -5.03 13.76
C LEU A 36 -42.47 -4.57 12.34
N VAL A 37 -43.62 -3.93 12.14
CA VAL A 37 -44.00 -3.29 10.87
C VAL A 37 -43.89 -1.78 11.03
N GLY A 38 -42.92 -1.19 10.35
CA GLY A 38 -42.66 0.24 10.37
C GLY A 38 -42.65 0.83 8.96
N ARG A 39 -43.20 2.02 8.78
CA ARG A 39 -43.06 2.77 7.54
C ARG A 39 -41.78 3.57 7.57
N ALA A 40 -40.82 3.18 6.76
CA ALA A 40 -39.57 3.90 6.61
C ALA A 40 -39.35 4.27 5.14
N PRO A 41 -38.76 5.44 4.85
CA PRO A 41 -38.32 5.75 3.50
C PRO A 41 -37.23 4.77 3.04
N VAL A 42 -37.31 4.31 1.79
CA VAL A 42 -36.35 3.33 1.22
C VAL A 42 -34.91 3.83 1.30
N PHE A 43 -34.68 5.13 1.12
CA PHE A 43 -33.34 5.70 1.21
C PHE A 43 -32.68 5.44 2.57
N LEU A 44 -33.46 5.41 3.66
CA LEU A 44 -32.96 5.24 5.01
C LEU A 44 -32.34 3.85 5.20
N ILE A 45 -33.01 2.82 4.68
CA ILE A 45 -32.58 1.42 4.74
C ILE A 45 -31.27 1.25 3.99
N VAL A 46 -31.19 1.81 2.77
CA VAL A 46 -29.99 1.75 1.94
C VAL A 46 -28.83 2.50 2.59
N PHE A 47 -29.08 3.69 3.15
CA PHE A 47 -28.07 4.46 3.87
C PHE A 47 -27.54 3.73 5.09
N LEU A 48 -28.41 3.10 5.90
CA LEU A 48 -27.98 2.30 7.05
C LEU A 48 -27.13 1.11 6.62
N GLY A 49 -27.55 0.36 5.60
CA GLY A 49 -26.78 -0.78 5.07
C GLY A 49 -25.39 -0.35 4.58
N LEU A 50 -25.32 0.79 3.90
CA LEU A 50 -24.05 1.39 3.47
C LEU A 50 -23.19 1.90 4.60
N LEU A 51 -23.77 2.53 5.61
CA LEU A 51 -23.06 2.96 6.81
C LEU A 51 -22.42 1.76 7.49
N VAL A 52 -23.19 0.68 7.69
CA VAL A 52 -22.68 -0.57 8.28
C VAL A 52 -21.58 -1.16 7.41
N GLY A 53 -21.79 -1.30 6.10
CA GLY A 53 -20.78 -1.81 5.18
C GLY A 53 -19.51 -0.94 5.14
N PHE A 54 -19.67 0.38 5.22
CA PHE A 54 -18.56 1.33 5.30
C PHE A 54 -17.77 1.17 6.59
N PHE A 55 -18.44 1.07 7.74
CA PHE A 55 -17.76 0.83 9.02
C PHE A 55 -17.01 -0.50 9.01
N ILE A 56 -17.60 -1.57 8.47
CA ILE A 56 -16.94 -2.87 8.30
C ILE A 56 -15.71 -2.72 7.40
N GLY A 57 -15.86 -2.12 6.22
CA GLY A 57 -14.75 -1.90 5.30
C GLY A 57 -13.64 -1.03 5.90
N ALA A 58 -14.01 0.04 6.62
CA ALA A 58 -13.08 0.90 7.33
C ALA A 58 -12.35 0.17 8.46
N PHE A 59 -13.06 -0.68 9.20
CA PHE A 59 -12.49 -1.51 10.25
C PHE A 59 -11.51 -2.54 9.69
N ILE A 60 -11.83 -3.18 8.56
CA ILE A 60 -10.92 -4.10 7.84
C ILE A 60 -9.66 -3.36 7.39
N VAL A 61 -9.81 -2.16 6.80
CA VAL A 61 -8.67 -1.33 6.35
C VAL A 61 -7.83 -0.83 7.53
N TRP A 62 -8.45 -0.48 8.66
CA TRP A 62 -7.75 -0.01 9.84
C TRP A 62 -7.07 -1.15 10.60
N SER A 63 -7.71 -2.31 10.63
CA SER A 63 -7.15 -3.57 11.13
C SER A 63 -6.05 -4.12 10.23
N SER A 64 -6.04 -3.73 8.95
CA SER A 64 -4.89 -3.89 8.04
C SER A 64 -3.79 -2.89 8.40
N ARG A 65 -3.37 -2.89 9.68
CA ARG A 65 -2.15 -2.24 10.12
C ARG A 65 -1.00 -3.06 9.52
N PRO A 66 -0.13 -2.51 8.66
CA PRO A 66 1.04 -3.25 8.21
C PRO A 66 1.94 -3.49 9.43
N PHE A 67 1.78 -4.66 10.05
CA PHE A 67 2.73 -5.19 11.03
C PHE A 67 4.00 -5.56 10.27
N LYS A 68 5.10 -4.87 10.61
CA LYS A 68 6.39 -4.70 9.90
C LYS A 68 6.36 -3.52 8.91
N ARG A 69 7.09 -2.41 9.15
CA ARG A 69 8.39 -2.24 9.84
C ARG A 69 9.39 -3.33 9.50
N ARG A 70 9.80 -3.39 8.23
CA ARG A 70 11.20 -3.61 7.93
C ARG A 70 11.64 -2.43 7.08
N PRO A 71 12.53 -1.54 7.57
CA PRO A 71 13.30 -0.75 6.64
C PRO A 71 14.04 -1.78 5.78
N ASP A 72 13.69 -1.85 4.51
CA ASP A 72 14.39 -2.69 3.55
C ASP A 72 15.86 -2.23 3.51
N LYS A 73 16.67 -2.87 4.34
CA LYS A 73 18.12 -2.95 4.21
C LYS A 73 18.51 -3.78 2.96
N VAL A 74 17.59 -3.96 2.02
CA VAL A 74 17.77 -4.71 0.77
C VAL A 74 18.50 -3.85 -0.27
N GLY A 75 18.45 -2.51 -0.18
CA GLY A 75 19.15 -1.62 -1.11
C GLY A 75 20.65 -1.43 -0.89
N LYS A 76 21.25 -1.92 0.22
CA LYS A 76 22.66 -1.57 0.59
C LYS A 76 23.68 -2.69 0.41
N LYS A 77 23.31 -3.87 -0.12
CA LYS A 77 24.25 -5.00 -0.27
C LYS A 77 25.08 -4.99 -1.56
N HIS A 78 24.71 -4.16 -2.56
CA HIS A 78 25.45 -4.09 -3.82
C HIS A 78 26.71 -3.22 -3.72
N PHE A 79 26.66 -2.12 -2.96
CA PHE A 79 27.80 -1.19 -2.84
C PHE A 79 29.02 -1.76 -2.07
N SER A 80 28.82 -2.75 -1.20
CA SER A 80 29.93 -3.35 -0.44
C SER A 80 30.72 -4.40 -1.23
N LYS A 81 30.11 -5.04 -2.23
CA LYS A 81 30.82 -6.02 -3.08
C LYS A 81 31.75 -5.33 -4.08
N GLU A 82 31.32 -4.21 -4.66
CA GLU A 82 32.10 -3.46 -5.65
C GLU A 82 33.39 -2.88 -5.06
N LYS A 83 33.34 -2.29 -3.85
CA LYS A 83 34.54 -1.79 -3.15
C LYS A 83 35.58 -2.87 -2.87
N SER A 84 35.17 -4.13 -2.69
CA SER A 84 36.11 -5.24 -2.45
C SER A 84 36.78 -5.76 -3.73
N LEU A 85 36.08 -5.68 -4.87
CA LEU A 85 36.62 -6.03 -6.19
C LEU A 85 37.63 -4.98 -6.66
N SER A 86 37.34 -3.69 -6.50
CA SER A 86 38.29 -2.61 -6.87
C SER A 86 39.57 -2.67 -6.04
N ARG A 87 39.48 -3.03 -4.74
CA ARG A 87 40.67 -3.21 -3.88
C ARG A 87 41.53 -4.42 -4.29
N ARG A 88 40.90 -5.50 -4.75
CA ARG A 88 41.62 -6.71 -5.20
C ARG A 88 42.28 -6.48 -6.56
N SER A 89 41.60 -5.77 -7.46
CA SER A 89 42.17 -5.35 -8.75
C SER A 89 43.37 -4.43 -8.54
N ASN A 90 43.24 -3.34 -7.77
CA ASN A 90 44.35 -2.41 -7.53
C ASN A 90 45.56 -3.07 -6.87
N LYS A 91 45.38 -3.96 -5.88
CA LYS A 91 46.51 -4.70 -5.29
C LYS A 91 47.22 -5.62 -6.29
N SER A 92 46.48 -6.16 -7.26
CA SER A 92 47.08 -7.01 -8.30
C SER A 92 47.82 -6.20 -9.37
N LEU A 93 47.42 -4.94 -9.60
CA LEU A 93 48.14 -4.01 -10.46
C LEU A 93 49.44 -3.53 -9.78
N ASP A 94 49.35 -3.14 -8.51
CA ASP A 94 50.50 -2.73 -7.69
C ASP A 94 51.55 -3.83 -7.55
N LYS A 95 51.11 -5.08 -7.28
CA LYS A 95 52.01 -6.25 -7.25
C LYS A 95 52.69 -6.52 -8.60
N LYS A 96 52.00 -6.27 -9.72
CA LYS A 96 52.58 -6.44 -11.06
C LYS A 96 53.62 -5.36 -11.35
N GLU A 97 53.36 -4.12 -10.97
CA GLU A 97 54.34 -3.03 -11.11
C GLU A 97 55.58 -3.25 -10.24
N GLU A 98 55.42 -3.78 -9.02
CA GLU A 98 56.52 -4.16 -8.14
C GLU A 98 57.38 -5.31 -8.72
N ILE A 99 56.74 -6.30 -9.36
CA ILE A 99 57.47 -7.40 -10.00
C ILE A 99 58.20 -6.91 -11.26
N VAL A 100 57.60 -6.02 -12.05
CA VAL A 100 58.22 -5.47 -13.26
C VAL A 100 59.41 -4.57 -12.92
N THR A 101 59.28 -3.69 -11.93
CA THR A 101 60.38 -2.82 -11.46
C THR A 101 61.52 -3.65 -10.88
N LYS A 102 61.22 -4.64 -10.03
CA LYS A 102 62.24 -5.53 -9.47
C LYS A 102 62.90 -6.43 -10.52
N SER A 103 62.20 -6.77 -11.61
CA SER A 103 62.78 -7.51 -12.74
C SER A 103 63.66 -6.63 -13.62
N HIS A 104 63.37 -5.33 -13.72
CA HIS A 104 64.18 -4.34 -14.44
C HIS A 104 65.51 -4.08 -13.72
N ASP A 105 65.50 -3.98 -12.38
CA ASP A 105 66.70 -3.81 -11.56
C ASP A 105 67.63 -5.04 -11.56
N LEU A 106 67.13 -6.23 -11.95
CA LEU A 106 67.92 -7.47 -12.04
C LEU A 106 68.51 -7.70 -13.44
N GLN A 107 68.27 -6.79 -14.40
CA GLN A 107 68.81 -6.86 -15.77
C GLN A 107 69.88 -5.80 -16.07
N ILE A 108 70.34 -5.05 -15.04
CA ILE A 108 71.45 -4.07 -15.13
C ILE A 108 72.67 -4.62 -14.40
#